data_AF-Q4D4T0-F1
#
_entry.id   AF-Q4D4T0-F1
#
_cell.length_a   1.000
_cell.length_b   1.000
_cell.length_c   1.000
_cell.angle_alpha   90.00
_cell.angle_beta   90.00
_cell.angle_gamma   90.00
#
_symmetry.space_group_name_H-M   'P 1'
#
loop_
_entity.id
_entity.type
_entity.pdbx_description
1 polymer ?
#
loop_
_entity_poly.entity_id
_entity_poly.type
_entity_poly.pdbx_seq_one_letter_code
_entity_poly.pdbx_strand_id
1 'polypeptide(L)'
;MHFIPFVYQASFFSVVNAVGSVSAWYLTRRRMMLFTGAFNTTVAAVAVYAYPFDPTLSNAYVSIAATCAFTQFILHGLRTKALMASTPLVGVYYIWCLSLLVYGVQRGRWAYILRDD
;
A
#
# COMPACT_ATOMS: atom_id res chain seq x y z
N MET A 1 -22.02 9.20 2.68
CA MET A 1 -20.71 8.51 2.69
C MET A 1 -20.95 7.07 2.26
N HIS A 2 -20.41 6.64 1.11
CA HIS A 2 -20.49 5.22 0.74
C HIS A 2 -19.60 4.42 1.69
N PHE A 3 -20.20 3.55 2.50
CA PHE A 3 -19.46 2.60 3.33
C PHE A 3 -18.84 1.56 2.39
N ILE A 4 -17.53 1.62 2.21
CA ILE A 4 -16.77 0.61 1.46
C ILE A 4 -16.20 -0.37 2.49
N PRO A 5 -16.66 -1.64 2.53
CA PRO A 5 -16.17 -2.63 3.48
C PRO A 5 -14.64 -2.78 3.47
N PHE A 6 -14.06 -3.04 4.65
CA PHE A 6 -12.62 -3.20 4.84
C PHE A 6 -12.00 -4.16 3.82
N VAL A 7 -12.63 -5.31 3.62
CA VAL A 7 -12.18 -6.36 2.71
C VAL A 7 -11.97 -5.83 1.30
N TYR A 8 -12.91 -5.01 0.78
CA TYR A 8 -12.77 -4.44 -0.56
C TYR A 8 -11.63 -3.42 -0.63
N GLN A 9 -11.47 -2.58 0.38
CA GLN A 9 -10.38 -1.59 0.39
C GLN A 9 -9.00 -2.26 0.49
N ALA A 10 -8.85 -3.24 1.38
CA ALA A 10 -7.61 -3.99 1.56
C ALA A 10 -7.29 -4.86 0.33
N SER A 11 -8.30 -5.48 -0.29
CA SER A 11 -8.12 -6.23 -1.54
C SER A 11 -7.72 -5.32 -2.70
N PHE A 12 -8.35 -4.16 -2.83
CA PHE A 12 -7.98 -3.17 -3.83
C PHE A 12 -6.54 -2.68 -3.63
N PHE A 13 -6.15 -2.36 -2.39
CA PHE A 13 -4.76 -2.04 -2.05
C PHE A 13 -3.80 -3.15 -2.50
N SER A 14 -4.10 -4.41 -2.17
CA SER A 14 -3.27 -5.57 -2.53
C SER A 14 -3.07 -5.72 -4.03
N VAL A 15 -4.15 -5.57 -4.82
CA VAL A 15 -4.11 -5.68 -6.28
C VAL A 15 -3.28 -4.54 -6.88
N VAL A 16 -3.57 -3.28 -6.51
CA VAL A 16 -2.88 -2.13 -7.09
C VAL A 16 -1.41 -2.09 -6.65
N ASN A 17 -1.11 -2.48 -5.41
CA ASN A 17 0.27 -2.62 -4.93
C ASN A 17 1.06 -3.68 -5.70
N ALA A 18 0.43 -4.84 -5.98
CA ALA A 18 1.05 -5.89 -6.78
C ALA A 18 1.32 -5.41 -8.22
N VAL A 19 0.32 -4.79 -8.87
CA VAL A 19 0.45 -4.24 -10.23
C VAL A 19 1.53 -3.15 -10.28
N GLY A 20 1.53 -2.22 -9.33
CA GLY A 20 2.54 -1.16 -9.24
C GLY A 20 3.95 -1.71 -9.03
N SER A 21 4.10 -2.76 -8.22
CA SER A 21 5.39 -3.40 -7.95
C SER A 21 5.93 -4.14 -9.18
N VAL A 22 5.07 -4.85 -9.90
CA VAL A 22 5.42 -5.50 -11.17
C VAL A 22 5.77 -4.47 -12.25
N SER A 23 5.00 -3.39 -12.35
CA SER A 23 5.27 -2.29 -13.28
C SER A 23 6.62 -1.61 -12.98
N ALA A 24 6.89 -1.30 -11.72
CA ALA A 24 8.17 -0.72 -11.29
C ALA A 24 9.35 -1.66 -11.56
N TRP A 25 9.17 -2.97 -11.33
CA TRP A 25 10.17 -3.97 -11.71
C TRP A 25 10.38 -4.05 -13.21
N TYR A 26 9.32 -4.02 -14.02
CA TYR A 26 9.43 -4.07 -15.47
C TYR A 26 10.25 -2.90 -16.02
N LEU A 27 10.03 -1.69 -15.49
CA LEU A 27 10.71 -0.46 -15.93
C LEU A 27 12.17 -0.37 -15.46
N THR A 28 12.47 -0.80 -14.23
CA THR A 28 13.80 -0.56 -13.63
C THR A 28 14.65 -1.82 -13.49
N ARG A 29 14.06 -3.00 -13.71
CA ARG A 29 14.63 -4.33 -13.45
C ARG A 29 15.09 -4.55 -12.00
N ARG A 30 14.67 -3.69 -11.06
CA ARG A 30 15.00 -3.82 -9.63
C ARG A 30 14.15 -4.90 -8.97
N ARG A 31 14.73 -6.09 -8.77
CA ARG A 31 14.08 -7.24 -8.11
C ARG A 31 13.50 -6.92 -6.73
N MET A 32 14.10 -5.96 -6.02
CA MET A 32 13.62 -5.48 -4.72
C MET A 32 12.13 -5.13 -4.74
N MET A 33 11.63 -4.51 -5.82
CA MET A 33 10.23 -4.10 -5.93
C MET A 33 9.27 -5.30 -5.92
N LEU A 34 9.67 -6.43 -6.50
CA LEU A 34 8.86 -7.65 -6.47
C LEU A 34 8.77 -8.24 -5.06
N PHE A 35 9.90 -8.31 -4.36
CA PHE A 35 9.93 -8.85 -2.99
C PHE A 35 9.10 -8.00 -2.04
N THR A 36 9.27 -6.68 -2.10
CA THR A 36 8.53 -5.77 -1.23
C THR A 36 7.05 -5.71 -1.59
N GLY A 37 6.73 -5.74 -2.89
CA GLY A 37 5.36 -5.84 -3.38
C GLY A 37 4.66 -7.09 -2.86
N ALA A 38 5.29 -8.27 -3.04
CA ALA A 38 4.77 -9.53 -2.54
C ALA A 38 4.56 -9.50 -1.02
N PHE A 39 5.54 -8.99 -0.26
CA PHE A 39 5.45 -8.89 1.20
C PHE A 39 4.27 -8.01 1.66
N ASN A 40 4.11 -6.80 1.12
CA ASN A 40 3.01 -5.94 1.54
C ASN A 40 1.64 -6.50 1.12
N THR A 41 1.57 -7.16 -0.04
CA THR A 41 0.36 -7.82 -0.52
C THR A 41 -0.02 -9.02 0.35
N THR A 42 0.95 -9.82 0.82
CA THR A 42 0.66 -10.92 1.75
C THR A 42 0.22 -10.42 3.12
N VAL A 43 0.86 -9.37 3.66
CA VAL A 43 0.43 -8.77 4.94
C VAL A 43 -1.01 -8.24 4.84
N ALA A 44 -1.37 -7.59 3.74
CA ALA A 44 -2.74 -7.15 3.53
C ALA A 44 -3.74 -8.31 3.34
N ALA A 45 -3.34 -9.41 2.69
CA ALA A 45 -4.17 -10.61 2.61
C ALA A 45 -4.40 -11.26 3.99
N VAL A 46 -3.36 -11.33 4.81
CA VAL A 46 -3.46 -11.78 6.22
C VAL A 46 -4.40 -10.87 7.01
N ALA A 47 -4.32 -9.57 6.81
CA ALA A 47 -5.22 -8.63 7.47
C ALA A 47 -6.69 -8.80 7.04
N VAL A 48 -6.95 -9.09 5.76
CA VAL A 48 -8.30 -9.44 5.27
C VAL A 48 -8.82 -10.69 5.96
N TYR A 49 -7.99 -11.73 6.07
CA TYR A 49 -8.35 -12.98 6.73
C TYR A 49 -8.60 -12.80 8.24
N ALA A 50 -7.78 -11.98 8.92
CA ALA A 50 -7.88 -11.76 10.36
C ALA A 50 -9.03 -10.81 10.76
N TYR A 51 -9.58 -10.04 9.81
CA TYR A 51 -10.55 -8.97 10.13
C TYR A 51 -11.80 -9.42 10.90
N PRO A 52 -12.39 -10.61 10.62
CA PRO A 52 -13.52 -11.12 11.39
C PRO A 52 -13.19 -11.49 12.85
N PHE A 53 -11.91 -11.73 13.16
CA PHE A 53 -11.46 -12.17 14.48
C PHE A 53 -10.92 -11.01 15.31
N ASP A 54 -10.14 -10.12 14.69
CA ASP A 54 -9.52 -8.97 15.34
C ASP A 54 -9.45 -7.79 14.36
N PRO A 55 -10.48 -6.92 14.33
CA PRO A 55 -10.53 -5.78 13.41
C PRO A 55 -9.46 -4.73 13.74
N THR A 56 -9.03 -4.63 15.00
CA THR A 56 -7.98 -3.72 15.46
C THR A 56 -6.64 -4.12 14.86
N LEU A 57 -6.26 -5.39 15.01
CA LEU A 57 -5.04 -5.96 14.45
C LEU A 57 -5.04 -5.89 12.92
N SER A 58 -6.16 -6.18 12.28
CA SER A 58 -6.27 -6.09 10.82
C SER A 58 -6.09 -4.68 10.28
N ASN A 59 -6.66 -3.66 10.92
CA ASN A 59 -6.41 -2.27 10.53
C ASN A 59 -4.93 -1.88 10.77
N ALA A 60 -4.32 -2.37 11.85
CA ALA A 60 -2.90 -2.14 12.12
C ALA A 60 -2.00 -2.79 11.05
N TYR A 61 -2.25 -4.03 10.66
CA TYR A 61 -1.49 -4.71 9.62
C TYR A 61 -1.59 -4.03 8.26
N VAL A 62 -2.79 -3.60 7.85
CA VAL A 62 -2.94 -2.86 6.60
C VAL A 62 -2.27 -1.49 6.67
N SER A 63 -2.35 -0.80 7.81
CA SER A 63 -1.64 0.46 8.03
C SER A 63 -0.13 0.32 7.84
N ILE A 64 0.47 -0.71 8.46
CA ILE A 64 1.89 -1.03 8.34
C ILE A 64 2.23 -1.39 6.89
N ALA A 65 1.46 -2.28 6.26
CA ALA A 65 1.68 -2.68 4.86
C ALA A 65 1.64 -1.48 3.90
N ALA A 66 0.66 -0.59 4.05
CA ALA A 66 0.50 0.59 3.20
C ALA A 66 1.61 1.62 3.42
N THR A 67 2.02 1.85 4.68
CA THR A 67 3.11 2.79 5.01
C THR A 67 4.48 2.25 4.56
N CYS A 68 4.70 0.94 4.68
CA CYS A 68 5.87 0.27 4.15
C CYS A 68 5.92 0.37 2.61
N ALA A 69 4.79 0.09 1.94
CA ALA A 69 4.67 0.26 0.50
C ALA A 69 5.00 1.71 0.08
N PHE A 70 4.39 2.71 0.74
CA PHE A 70 4.68 4.12 0.49
C PHE A 70 6.18 4.42 0.57
N THR A 71 6.83 4.02 1.66
CA THR A 71 8.26 4.25 1.88
C THR A 71 9.10 3.61 0.77
N GLN A 72 8.76 2.38 0.36
CA GLN A 72 9.48 1.67 -0.69
C GLN A 72 9.29 2.32 -2.07
N PHE A 73 8.06 2.72 -2.42
CA PHE A 73 7.77 3.42 -3.68
C PHE A 73 8.44 4.80 -3.72
N ILE A 74 8.40 5.57 -2.62
CA ILE A 74 9.12 6.86 -2.57
C ILE A 74 10.63 6.67 -2.71
N LEU A 75 11.23 5.73 -1.97
CA LEU A 75 12.67 5.44 -2.11
C LEU A 75 13.03 4.97 -3.52
N HIS A 76 12.15 4.19 -4.16
CA HIS A 76 12.31 3.79 -5.55
C HIS A 76 12.25 4.98 -6.51
N GLY A 77 11.28 5.89 -6.32
CA GLY A 77 11.15 7.15 -7.07
C GLY A 77 12.42 7.99 -7.00
N LEU A 78 12.91 8.23 -5.78
CA LEU A 78 14.13 9.01 -5.54
C LEU A 78 15.40 8.37 -6.13
N ARG A 79 15.45 7.04 -6.28
CA ARG A 79 16.58 6.30 -6.87
C ARG A 79 16.50 6.11 -8.38
N THR A 80 15.40 6.50 -9.01
CA THR A 80 15.14 6.21 -10.42
C THR A 80 15.08 7.52 -11.22
N LYS A 81 16.13 7.80 -11.99
CA LYS A 81 16.23 9.04 -12.80
C LYS A 81 15.01 9.25 -13.71
N ALA A 82 14.44 8.18 -14.28
CA ALA A 82 13.24 8.26 -15.11
C ALA A 82 12.00 8.78 -14.35
N LEU A 83 11.92 8.56 -13.04
CA LEU A 83 10.84 9.04 -12.17
C LEU A 83 11.07 10.46 -11.65
N MET A 84 12.15 11.12 -12.07
CA MET A 84 12.39 12.56 -11.87
C MET A 84 11.90 13.39 -13.06
N ALA A 85 11.57 12.76 -14.19
CA ALA A 85 11.03 13.44 -15.34
C ALA A 85 9.58 13.88 -15.07
N SER A 86 9.23 15.10 -15.46
CA SER A 86 7.86 15.63 -15.33
C SER A 86 6.96 15.07 -16.44
N THR A 87 6.56 13.81 -16.31
CA THR A 87 5.61 13.16 -17.22
C THR A 87 4.31 12.81 -16.51
N PRO A 88 3.17 12.71 -17.21
CA PRO A 88 1.89 12.31 -16.60
C PRO A 88 1.98 10.97 -15.86
N LEU A 89 2.75 10.01 -16.40
CA LEU A 89 2.96 8.70 -15.75
C LEU A 89 3.69 8.82 -14.40
N VAL A 90 4.66 9.73 -14.31
CA VAL A 90 5.34 10.05 -13.05
C VAL A 90 4.37 10.72 -12.07
N GLY A 91 3.47 11.57 -12.56
CA GLY A 91 2.36 12.11 -11.77
C GLY A 91 1.50 11.01 -11.15
N VAL A 92 1.07 10.03 -11.96
CA VAL A 92 0.31 8.85 -11.48
C VAL A 92 1.09 8.06 -10.43
N TYR A 93 2.40 7.90 -10.62
CA TYR A 93 3.27 7.23 -9.65
C TYR A 93 3.29 7.91 -8.28
N TYR A 94 3.44 9.23 -8.24
CA TYR A 94 3.45 9.97 -6.96
C TYR A 94 2.05 10.09 -6.36
N ILE A 95 0.98 10.17 -7.17
CA ILE A 95 -0.40 10.07 -6.68
C ILE A 95 -0.63 8.71 -6.01
N TRP A 96 -0.11 7.62 -6.58
CA TRP A 96 -0.16 6.30 -5.96
C TRP A 96 0.59 6.30 -4.62
N CYS A 97 1.79 6.86 -4.56
CA CYS A 97 2.54 7.00 -3.30
C CYS A 97 1.73 7.76 -2.24
N LEU A 98 1.15 8.91 -2.58
CA LEU A 98 0.33 9.69 -1.64
C LEU A 98 -0.91 8.92 -1.20
N SER A 99 -1.56 8.22 -2.12
CA SER A 99 -2.72 7.36 -1.82
C SER A 99 -2.36 6.27 -0.80
N LEU A 100 -1.18 5.66 -0.92
CA LEU A 100 -0.67 4.67 0.03
C LEU A 100 -0.50 5.26 1.43
N LEU A 101 0.10 6.45 1.54
CA LEU A 101 0.29 7.13 2.82
C LEU A 101 -1.05 7.48 3.47
N VAL A 102 -1.96 8.09 2.71
CA VAL A 102 -3.30 8.46 3.20
C VAL A 102 -4.06 7.22 3.67
N TYR A 103 -4.02 6.15 2.88
CA TYR A 103 -4.65 4.89 3.24
C TYR A 103 -4.05 4.28 4.52
N GLY A 104 -2.73 4.27 4.63
CA GLY A 104 -2.01 3.80 5.81
C GLY A 104 -2.41 4.57 7.07
N VAL A 105 -2.35 5.91 7.02
CA VAL A 105 -2.74 6.78 8.13
C VAL A 105 -4.22 6.58 8.50
N GLN A 106 -5.11 6.50 7.52
CA GLN A 106 -6.53 6.26 7.78
C GLN A 106 -6.75 4.93 8.51
N ARG A 107 -6.07 3.85 8.10
CA ARG A 107 -6.15 2.54 8.76
C ARG A 107 -5.51 2.54 10.14
N GLY A 108 -4.40 3.25 10.33
CA GLY A 108 -3.79 3.45 11.64
C GLY A 108 -4.73 4.16 12.61
N ARG A 109 -5.46 5.19 12.13
CA ARG A 109 -6.48 5.87 12.94
C ARG A 109 -7.63 4.95 13.33
N TRP A 110 -8.10 4.09 12.42
CA TRP A 110 -9.12 3.09 12.74
C TRP A 110 -8.64 2.06 13.76
N ALA A 111 -7.39 1.59 13.66
CA ALA A 111 -6.81 0.69 14.65
C ALA A 111 -6.70 1.36 16.03
N TYR A 112 -6.41 2.66 16.08
CA TYR A 112 -6.39 3.41 17.34
C TYR A 112 -7.80 3.54 17.94
N ILE A 113 -8.79 3.91 17.13
CA ILE A 113 -10.19 4.04 17.58
C ILE A 113 -10.73 2.71 18.10
N LEU A 114 -10.55 1.61 17.35
CA LEU A 114 -11.02 0.28 17.73
C LEU A 114 -10.28 -0.35 18.91
N ARG A 115 -9.15 0.23 19.34
CA ARG A 115 -8.45 -0.23 20.55
C ARG A 115 -9.14 0.26 21.82
N ASP A 116 -9.82 1.40 21.73
CA ASP A 116 -10.49 2.06 22.85
C ASP A 116 -11.98 1.66 22.98
N ASP A 117 -12.50 0.87 22.02
CA ASP A 117 -13.83 0.24 22.06
C ASP A 117 -13.79 -1.14 22.74
#